data_AF-A0A227J2N2-F1
#
_entry.id   AF-A0A227J2N2-F1
#
_cell.length_a   1.000
_cell.length_b   1.000
_cell.length_c   1.000
_cell.angle_alpha   90.00
_cell.angle_beta   90.00
_cell.angle_gamma   90.00
#
_symmetry.space_group_name_H-M   'P 1'
#
loop_
_entity.id
_entity.type
_entity.pdbx_description
1 polymer ?
#
loop_
_entity_poly.entity_id
_entity_poly.type
_entity_poly.pdbx_seq_one_letter_code
_entity_poly.pdbx_strand_id
1 'polypeptide(L)'
;GEHPIVKKTFGSKLIKMIYSNNQEIGKQVDIIDTSEEERNTFSLNEEEIKELAKQAMIIEKHYQRPMDIEWAKDGIDGKLYIVQARPETVCSQTEQNVIERYEL
;
A
#
# COMPACT_ATOMS: atom_id res chain seq x y z
N GLY A 1 -14.52 -15.40 13.42
CA GLY A 1 -14.20 -14.21 14.23
C GLY A 1 -14.63 -12.99 13.46
N GLU A 2 -15.47 -12.14 14.05
CA GLU A 2 -16.25 -11.12 13.32
C GLU A 2 -15.52 -9.79 13.06
N HIS A 3 -14.24 -9.68 13.42
CA HIS A 3 -13.46 -8.45 13.21
C HIS A 3 -12.06 -8.76 12.64
N PRO A 4 -11.86 -8.67 11.31
CA PRO A 4 -10.58 -9.00 10.68
C PRO A 4 -9.51 -7.91 10.87
N ILE A 5 -9.87 -6.72 11.37
CA ILE A 5 -8.95 -5.61 11.59
C ILE A 5 -8.41 -5.67 13.01
N VAL A 6 -7.12 -5.98 13.16
CA VAL A 6 -6.47 -6.16 14.47
C VAL A 6 -5.98 -4.84 15.06
N LYS A 7 -5.54 -3.89 14.22
CA LYS A 7 -4.98 -2.60 14.65
C LYS A 7 -5.20 -1.53 13.59
N LYS A 8 -5.50 -0.30 14.03
CA LYS A 8 -5.46 0.91 13.20
C LYS A 8 -4.51 1.91 13.86
N THR A 9 -3.75 2.65 13.06
CA THR A 9 -2.83 3.67 13.55
C THR A 9 -2.90 4.88 12.65
N PHE A 10 -3.02 6.07 13.24
CA PHE A 10 -3.03 7.31 12.49
C PHE A 10 -1.62 7.66 12.01
N GLY A 11 -1.43 7.75 10.69
CA GLY A 11 -0.27 8.41 10.10
C GLY A 11 -0.42 9.94 10.18
N SER A 12 0.70 10.64 10.29
CA SER A 12 0.74 12.12 10.39
C SER A 12 0.19 12.82 9.15
N LYS A 13 0.31 12.20 7.96
CA LYS A 13 -0.23 12.67 6.68
C LYS A 13 0.03 14.17 6.44
N LEU A 14 1.23 14.66 6.71
CA LEU A 14 1.51 16.10 6.72
C LEU A 14 1.35 16.75 5.34
N ILE A 15 1.78 16.05 4.30
CA ILE A 15 1.76 16.51 2.90
C ILE A 15 1.05 15.50 2.00
N LYS A 16 0.51 15.97 0.89
CA LYS A 16 -0.11 15.17 -0.17
C LYS A 16 0.25 15.72 -1.55
N MET A 17 0.19 14.86 -2.56
CA MET A 17 0.37 15.24 -3.96
C MET A 17 -1.00 15.38 -4.63
N ILE A 18 -1.22 16.49 -5.33
CA ILE A 18 -2.45 16.74 -6.10
C ILE A 18 -2.12 17.04 -7.55
N TYR A 19 -3.10 16.91 -8.45
CA TYR A 19 -2.95 17.40 -9.82
C TYR A 19 -2.84 18.92 -9.82
N SER A 20 -1.85 19.42 -10.56
CA SER A 20 -1.70 20.85 -10.81
C SER A 20 -2.62 21.27 -11.96
N ASN A 21 -3.00 22.54 -11.99
CA ASN A 21 -3.65 23.14 -13.16
C ASN A 21 -2.64 23.44 -14.29
N ASN A 22 -1.34 23.22 -14.06
CA ASN A 22 -0.30 23.44 -15.05
C ASN A 22 -0.22 22.26 -16.05
N GLN A 23 -0.30 22.58 -17.34
CA GLN A 23 -0.22 21.61 -18.43
C GLN A 23 1.21 21.39 -18.95
N GLU A 24 2.20 22.12 -18.44
CA GLU A 24 3.61 21.90 -18.78
C GLU A 24 4.08 20.50 -18.36
N ILE A 25 4.73 19.81 -19.29
CA ILE A 25 5.31 18.48 -19.06
C ILE A 25 6.30 18.58 -17.89
N GLY A 26 6.08 17.75 -16.87
CA GLY A 26 6.90 17.73 -15.65
C GLY A 26 6.44 18.64 -14.51
N LYS A 27 5.37 19.44 -14.69
CA LYS A 27 4.77 20.28 -13.64
C LYS A 27 3.28 19.99 -13.38
N GLN A 28 2.85 18.77 -13.68
CA GLN A 28 1.44 18.36 -13.60
C GLN A 28 0.98 17.97 -12.20
N VAL A 29 1.88 18.00 -11.21
CA VAL A 29 1.59 17.66 -9.82
C VAL A 29 2.15 18.71 -8.88
N ASP A 30 1.38 19.01 -7.83
CA ASP A 30 1.78 19.91 -6.75
C ASP A 30 1.84 19.12 -5.43
N ILE A 31 2.85 19.42 -4.61
CA ILE A 31 2.95 18.90 -3.23
C ILE A 31 2.43 19.99 -2.31
N ILE A 32 1.35 19.69 -1.59
CA ILE A 32 0.68 20.63 -0.69
C ILE A 32 0.56 20.05 0.71
N ASP A 33 0.41 20.93 1.71
CA ASP A 33 0.05 20.52 3.05
C ASP A 33 -1.38 19.96 3.08
N THR A 34 -1.54 18.85 3.79
CA THR A 34 -2.84 18.23 4.07
C THR A 34 -3.59 19.07 5.12
N SER A 35 -4.91 19.18 4.99
CA SER A 35 -5.72 19.91 5.96
C SER A 35 -5.74 19.19 7.33
N GLU A 36 -6.09 19.90 8.39
CA GLU A 36 -6.24 19.29 9.72
C GLU A 36 -7.30 18.17 9.74
N GLU A 37 -8.40 18.37 9.03
CA GLU A 37 -9.46 17.37 8.89
C GLU A 37 -8.96 16.09 8.20
N GLU A 38 -8.21 16.23 7.11
CA GLU A 38 -7.63 15.10 6.40
C GLU A 38 -6.58 14.36 7.25
N ARG A 39 -5.79 15.10 8.04
CA ARG A 39 -4.81 14.51 8.98
C ARG A 39 -5.49 13.70 10.08
N ASN A 40 -6.64 14.16 10.57
CA ASN A 40 -7.41 13.52 11.64
C ASN A 40 -8.40 12.45 11.15
N THR A 41 -8.45 12.19 9.83
CA THR A 41 -9.32 11.17 9.24
C THR A 41 -8.50 9.97 8.73
N PHE A 42 -9.06 8.77 8.82
CA PHE A 42 -8.46 7.58 8.20
C PHE A 42 -8.63 7.65 6.68
N SER A 43 -7.58 7.28 5.94
CA SER A 43 -7.62 7.26 4.46
C SER A 43 -8.57 6.20 3.89
N LEU A 44 -8.89 5.17 4.69
CA LEU A 44 -9.81 4.10 4.33
C LEU A 44 -10.82 3.85 5.45
N ASN A 45 -12.05 3.52 5.08
CA ASN A 45 -13.04 2.99 6.00
C ASN A 45 -12.89 1.46 6.18
N GLU A 46 -13.67 0.86 7.09
CA GLU A 46 -13.54 -0.57 7.39
C GLU A 46 -13.88 -1.50 6.23
N GLU A 47 -14.88 -1.14 5.44
CA GLU A 47 -15.31 -1.95 4.30
C GLU A 47 -14.26 -1.90 3.18
N GLU A 48 -13.65 -0.73 2.96
CA GLU A 48 -12.54 -0.54 2.04
C GLU A 48 -11.30 -1.36 2.46
N ILE A 49 -10.98 -1.39 3.76
CA ILE A 49 -9.88 -2.21 4.29
C ILE A 49 -10.14 -3.70 4.02
N LYS A 50 -11.36 -4.18 4.26
CA LYS A 50 -11.73 -5.59 4.01
C LYS A 50 -11.68 -5.94 2.53
N GLU A 51 -12.17 -5.07 1.65
CA GLU A 51 -12.14 -5.28 0.21
C GLU A 51 -10.70 -5.31 -0.31
N LEU A 52 -9.86 -4.38 0.13
CA LEU A 52 -8.44 -4.35 -0.23
C LEU A 52 -7.72 -5.62 0.24
N ALA A 53 -7.97 -6.07 1.48
CA ALA A 53 -7.40 -7.29 2.02
C ALA A 53 -7.84 -8.52 1.22
N LYS A 54 -9.11 -8.60 0.81
CA LYS A 54 -9.62 -9.67 -0.04
C LYS A 54 -8.92 -9.69 -1.40
N GLN A 55 -8.72 -8.53 -2.03
CA GLN A 55 -7.97 -8.41 -3.28
C GLN A 55 -6.51 -8.86 -3.12
N ALA A 56 -5.85 -8.44 -2.03
CA ALA A 56 -4.49 -8.86 -1.72
C ALA A 56 -4.36 -10.39 -1.59
N MET A 57 -5.29 -11.04 -0.88
CA MET A 57 -5.32 -12.51 -0.74
C MET A 57 -5.52 -13.21 -2.09
N ILE A 58 -6.34 -12.67 -2.98
CA ILE A 58 -6.55 -13.21 -4.33
C ILE A 58 -5.27 -13.12 -5.15
N ILE A 59 -4.58 -11.97 -5.09
CA ILE A 59 -3.32 -11.73 -5.79
C ILE A 59 -2.23 -12.67 -5.29
N GLU A 60 -2.03 -12.76 -3.98
CA GLU A 60 -1.04 -13.67 -3.37
C GLU A 60 -1.32 -15.12 -3.77
N LYS A 61 -2.58 -15.57 -3.67
CA LYS A 61 -2.97 -16.94 -4.08
C LYS A 61 -2.70 -17.19 -5.56
N HIS A 62 -2.88 -16.19 -6.43
CA HIS A 62 -2.61 -16.32 -7.85
C HIS A 62 -1.12 -16.50 -8.14
N TYR A 63 -0.26 -15.71 -7.50
CA TYR A 63 1.20 -15.77 -7.71
C TYR A 63 1.93 -16.79 -6.83
N GLN A 64 1.24 -17.37 -5.85
CA GLN A 64 1.72 -18.40 -4.91
C GLN A 64 2.98 -17.97 -4.14
N ARG A 65 3.11 -16.66 -3.88
CA ARG A 65 4.22 -16.06 -3.13
C ARG A 65 3.76 -14.71 -2.56
N PRO A 66 4.43 -14.17 -1.53
CA PRO A 66 4.18 -12.84 -1.03
C PRO A 66 4.33 -11.77 -2.13
N MET A 67 3.37 -10.84 -2.17
CA MET A 67 3.29 -9.80 -3.19
C MET A 67 3.27 -8.42 -2.52
N ASP A 68 4.09 -7.52 -3.03
CA ASP A 68 4.02 -6.08 -2.81
C ASP A 68 2.99 -5.48 -3.78
N ILE A 69 2.00 -4.77 -3.24
CA ILE A 69 0.80 -4.33 -3.97
C ILE A 69 0.64 -2.82 -3.80
N GLU A 70 0.67 -2.11 -4.92
CA GLU A 70 0.30 -0.71 -4.99
C GLU A 70 -1.17 -0.60 -5.41
N TRP A 71 -1.91 0.24 -4.72
CA TRP A 71 -3.34 0.45 -4.94
C TRP A 71 -3.67 1.94 -4.96
N ALA A 72 -4.78 2.28 -5.61
CA ALA A 72 -5.32 3.63 -5.65
C ALA A 72 -6.82 3.60 -5.37
N LYS A 73 -7.33 4.62 -4.68
CA LYS A 73 -8.76 4.89 -4.56
C LYS A 73 -9.12 5.99 -5.55
N ASP A 74 -10.07 5.72 -6.44
CA ASP A 74 -10.56 6.74 -7.37
C ASP A 74 -11.43 7.75 -6.60
N GLY A 75 -11.15 9.04 -6.78
CA GLY A 75 -11.92 10.13 -6.19
C GLY A 75 -13.26 10.37 -6.87
N ILE A 76 -13.47 9.83 -8.09
CA ILE A 76 -14.71 9.99 -8.85
C ILE A 76 -15.74 8.94 -8.44
N ASP A 77 -15.37 7.66 -8.49
CA ASP A 77 -16.30 6.56 -8.20
C ASP A 77 -16.13 5.92 -6.82
N GLY A 78 -15.08 6.30 -6.08
CA GLY A 78 -14.81 5.82 -4.73
C GLY A 78 -14.25 4.40 -4.66
N LYS A 79 -13.99 3.73 -5.79
CA LYS A 79 -13.54 2.33 -5.81
C LYS A 79 -12.03 2.22 -5.66
N LEU A 80 -11.62 1.04 -5.19
CA LEU A 80 -10.23 0.64 -5.05
C LEU A 80 -9.76 -0.12 -6.29
N TYR A 81 -8.60 0.27 -6.79
CA TYR A 81 -7.93 -0.30 -7.95
C TYR A 81 -6.52 -0.73 -7.60
N ILE A 82 -6.08 -1.86 -8.13
CA ILE A 82 -4.70 -2.32 -8.03
C ILE A 82 -3.93 -1.75 -9.22
N VAL A 83 -2.91 -0.93 -8.95
CA VAL A 83 -2.11 -0.29 -10.01
C VAL A 83 -0.85 -1.11 -10.34
N GLN A 84 -0.31 -1.83 -9.36
CA GLN A 84 0.86 -2.68 -9.55
C GLN A 84 0.85 -3.82 -8.51
N ALA A 85 1.30 -5.00 -8.92
CA ALA A 85 1.64 -6.10 -8.00
C ALA A 85 3.00 -6.69 -8.42
N ARG A 86 3.94 -6.74 -7.49
CA ARG A 86 5.29 -7.31 -7.71
C ARG A 86 5.60 -8.33 -6.61
N PRO A 87 6.36 -9.40 -6.89
CA PRO A 87 6.87 -10.26 -5.83
C PRO A 87 7.62 -9.44 -4.79
N GLU A 88 7.36 -9.70 -3.51
CA GLU A 88 8.12 -9.08 -2.43
C GLU A 88 9.60 -9.45 -2.59
N THR A 89 10.49 -8.46 -2.51
CA THR A 89 11.93 -8.66 -2.75
C THR A 89 12.77 -8.72 -1.46
N VAL A 90 12.18 -8.37 -0.31
CA VAL A 90 12.92 -8.19 0.96
C VAL A 90 13.21 -9.51 1.69
N CYS A 91 12.40 -10.55 1.51
CA CYS A 91 12.66 -11.88 2.10
C CYS A 91 13.72 -12.71 1.35
N SER A 92 14.30 -12.22 0.25
CA SER A 92 15.28 -12.96 -0.55
C SER A 92 16.69 -13.04 0.06
N GLN A 93 16.99 -12.25 1.09
CA GLN A 93 18.32 -12.25 1.73
C GLN A 93 18.45 -13.17 2.95
N THR A 94 17.36 -13.78 3.42
CA THR A 94 17.40 -14.57 4.68
C THR A 94 17.81 -16.03 4.50
N GLU A 95 17.95 -16.55 3.27
CA GLU A 95 18.14 -18.00 3.04
C GLU A 95 19.28 -18.39 2.08
N GLN A 96 20.33 -17.57 1.93
CA GLN A 96 21.49 -17.99 1.13
C GLN A 96 22.81 -17.57 1.77
N ASN A 97 23.27 -18.32 2.79
CA ASN A 97 24.68 -18.64 3.07
C ASN A 97 24.83 -19.30 4.45
N VAL A 98 24.46 -20.58 4.59
CA VAL A 98 24.96 -21.42 5.69
C VAL A 98 25.82 -22.52 5.06
N ILE A 99 27.13 -22.31 5.08
CA ILE A 99 28.11 -23.40 4.97
C ILE A 99 28.67 -23.57 6.38
N GLU A 100 28.11 -24.50 7.15
CA GLU A 100 28.74 -24.97 8.38
C GLU A 100 29.83 -25.99 8.02
N ARG A 101 31.08 -25.65 8.35
CA ARG A 101 32.21 -26.57 8.26
C ARG A 101 32.60 -26.95 9.69
N TYR A 102 32.36 -28.20 10.06
CA TYR A 102 32.85 -28.77 11.30
C TYR A 102 34.32 -29.19 11.11
N GLU A 103 35.20 -28.72 12.00
CA GLU A 103 36.52 -29.33 12.21
C GLU A 103 36.59 -29.79 13.68
N LEU A 104 37.06 -31.03 13.87
CA LEU A 104 37.34 -31.68 15.15
C LEU A 104 38.76 -31.37 15.61
#